data_AF-A0A3B1CB44-F1
#
_entry.id   AF-A0A3B1CB44-F1
#
_cell.length_a   1.000
_cell.length_b   1.000
_cell.length_c   1.000
_cell.angle_alpha   90.00
_cell.angle_beta   90.00
_cell.angle_gamma   90.00
#
_symmetry.space_group_name_H-M   'P 1'
#
loop_
_entity.id
_entity.type
_entity.pdbx_description
1 polymer ?
#
loop_
_entity_poly.entity_id
_entity_poly.type
_entity_poly.pdbx_seq_one_letter_code
_entity_poly.pdbx_strand_id
1 'polypeptide(L)' 'MLFLAQGFEDLEAVAILDVFGWTQYRDDIPKVTVTTAGFYEVVKSSFGLAIEAVIEGLLDIAG' A
#
# COMPACT_ATOMS: atom_id res chain seq x y z
N MET A 1 6.59 -2.65 0.91
CA MET A 1 5.34 -3.24 0.41
C MET A 1 4.30 -3.11 1.50
N LEU A 2 3.11 -2.61 1.17
CA LEU A 2 1.96 -2.49 2.07
C LEU A 2 0.84 -3.37 1.52
N PHE A 3 0.53 -4.47 2.20
CA PHE A 3 -0.57 -5.34 1.79
C PHE A 3 -1.89 -4.81 2.38
N LEU A 4 -2.87 -4.55 1.52
CA LEU A 4 -4.20 -4.10 1.93
C LEU A 4 -5.23 -5.17 1.55
N ALA A 5 -5.99 -5.62 2.54
CA ALA A 5 -7.19 -6.41 2.34
C ALA A 5 -8.41 -5.50 2.15
N GLN A 6 -9.46 -6.04 1.53
CA GLN A 6 -10.73 -5.34 1.41
C GLN A 6 -11.28 -4.99 2.79
N GLY A 7 -11.67 -3.73 3.00
CA GLY A 7 -12.13 -3.21 4.29
C GLY A 7 -11.00 -2.77 5.23
N PHE A 8 -9.78 -2.53 4.72
CA PHE A 8 -8.68 -2.03 5.55
C PHE A 8 -9.03 -0.76 6.33
N GLU A 9 -8.30 -0.51 7.42
CA GLU A 9 -8.45 0.67 8.26
C GLU A 9 -7.73 1.86 7.62
N ASP A 10 -8.51 2.90 7.32
CA ASP A 10 -8.09 4.07 6.55
C ASP A 10 -6.92 4.82 7.19
N LEU A 11 -6.95 5.02 8.51
CA LEU A 11 -5.95 5.80 9.22
C LEU A 11 -4.59 5.11 9.25
N GLU A 12 -4.55 3.79 9.45
CA GLU A 12 -3.32 3.00 9.41
C GLU A 12 -2.68 3.04 8.02
N ALA A 13 -3.47 2.85 6.96
CA ALA A 13 -2.96 2.91 5.59
C ALA A 13 -2.41 4.31 5.25
N VAL A 14 -3.15 5.37 5.57
CA VAL A 14 -2.73 6.75 5.30
C VAL A 14 -1.51 7.14 6.13
N ALA A 15 -1.44 6.75 7.41
CA ALA A 15 -0.30 7.07 8.28
C ALA A 15 1.00 6.42 7.76
N ILE A 16 0.93 5.16 7.33
CA ILE A 16 2.08 4.46 6.73
C ILE A 16 2.53 5.17 5.45
N LEU A 17 1.60 5.47 4.55
CA LEU A 17 1.90 6.15 3.29
C LEU A 17 2.50 7.55 3.52
N ASP A 18 1.99 8.31 4.49
CA ASP A 18 2.49 9.64 4.83
C ASP A 18 3.93 9.57 5.36
N VAL A 19 4.18 8.76 6.40
CA VAL A 19 5.50 8.64 7.04
C VAL A 19 6.58 8.25 6.04
N PHE A 20 6.30 7.28 5.16
CA PHE A 20 7.28 6.90 4.13
C PHE A 20 7.35 7.91 2.98
N GLY A 21 6.25 8.59 2.64
CA GLY A 21 6.22 9.68 1.67
C GLY A 21 7.16 10.83 2.04
N TRP A 22 7.28 11.16 3.33
CA TRP A 22 8.22 12.19 3.82
C TRP A 22 9.68 11.92 3.48
N THR A 23 10.06 10.66 3.21
CA THR A 23 11.43 10.33 2.78
C THR A 23 11.79 10.92 1.42
N GLN A 24 10.80 11.32 0.61
CA GLN A 24 11.02 11.97 -0.67
C GLN A 24 11.35 13.48 -0.54
N TYR A 25 11.08 14.08 0.62
CA TYR A 25 11.26 15.51 0.84
C TYR A 25 12.72 15.92 1.10
N ARG A 26 13.55 14.99 1.59
CA ARG A 26 14.94 15.26 1.95
C ARG A 26 15.89 14.36 1.18
N ASP A 27 16.97 14.94 0.65
CA ASP A 27 17.99 14.20 -0.11
C ASP A 27 19.05 13.55 0.78
N ASP A 28 19.16 13.95 2.05
CA ASP A 28 20.13 13.42 3.02
C ASP A 28 19.64 12.16 3.75
N ILE A 29 18.48 11.63 3.38
CA ILE A 29 17.91 10.39 3.93
C ILE A 29 17.63 9.36 2.84
N PRO A 30 17.69 8.06 3.15
CA PRO A 30 17.32 7.02 2.19
C PRO A 30 15.87 7.19 1.73
N LYS A 31 15.66 7.22 0.41
CA LYS A 31 14.35 7.34 -0.21
C LYS A 31 13.63 5.99 -0.12
N VAL A 32 12.43 5.99 0.45
CA VAL A 32 11.58 4.82 0.57
C VAL A 32 10.36 4.99 -0.32
N THR A 33 10.09 3.97 -1.14
CA THR A 33 8.85 3.88 -1.92
C THR A 33 7.99 2.76 -1.37
N VAL A 34 6.70 3.04 -1.20
CA VAL A 34 5.72 2.04 -0.74
C VAL A 34 4.90 1.59 -1.94
N THR A 35 5.03 0.31 -2.29
CA THR A 35 4.13 -0.37 -3.23
C THR A 35 2.97 -0.99 -2.47
N THR A 36 1.74 -0.66 -2.85
CA THR A 36 0.53 -1.30 -2.33
C THR A 36 0.28 -2.61 -3.05
N ALA A 37 -0.07 -3.64 -2.30
CA ALA A 37 -0.36 -4.98 -2.78
C ALA A 37 -1.72 -5.44 -2.25
N GLY A 38 -2.43 -6.29 -2.99
CA GLY A 38 -3.77 -6.75 -2.60
C GLY A 38 -4.31 -7.85 -3.49
N PHE A 39 -5.46 -8.43 -3.12
CA PHE A 39 -6.12 -9.48 -3.91
C PHE A 39 -6.95 -8.94 -5.09
N TYR A 40 -7.08 -7.62 -5.19
CA TYR A 40 -7.84 -6.92 -6.22
C TYR A 40 -7.01 -5.75 -6.73
N GLU A 41 -7.19 -5.36 -8.00
CA GLU A 41 -6.53 -4.18 -8.59
C GLU A 41 -6.83 -2.89 -7.82
N VAL A 42 -8.04 -2.82 -7.25
CA VAL A 42 -8.47 -1.72 -6.38
C VAL A 42 -8.99 -2.30 -5.08
N VAL A 43 -8.31 -1.99 -3.99
CA VAL A 43 -8.74 -2.38 -2.64
C VAL A 43 -9.47 -1.19 -2.03
N LYS A 44 -10.67 -1.43 -1.48
CA LYS A 44 -11.43 -0.37 -0.81
C LYS A 44 -11.35 -0.51 0.70
N SER A 45 -11.27 0.62 1.39
CA SER A 45 -11.24 0.70 2.84
C SER A 45 -12.62 0.56 3.47
N SER A 46 -12.67 0.56 4.80
CA SER A 46 -13.92 0.60 5.55
C SER A 46 -14.70 1.92 5.37
N PHE A 47 -14.02 3.04 5.12
CA PHE A 47 -14.65 4.36 4.97
C PHE A 47 -14.69 4.89 3.53
N GLY A 48 -14.38 4.05 2.54
CA GLY A 48 -14.59 4.34 1.12
C GLY A 48 -13.37 4.90 0.37
N LEU A 49 -12.18 4.95 0.99
CA LEU A 49 -10.93 5.11 0.25
C LEU A 49 -10.75 3.94 -0.72
N ALA A 50 -10.20 4.23 -1.89
CA ALA A 50 -9.86 3.25 -2.92
C ALA A 50 -8.40 3.43 -3.30
N ILE A 51 -7.61 2.38 -3.16
CA ILE A 51 -6.18 2.39 -3.46
C ILE A 51 -5.89 1.33 -4.52
N GLU A 52 -5.16 1.72 -5.56
CA GLU A 52 -4.63 0.79 -6.55
C GLU A 52 -3.57 -0.11 -5.93
N ALA A 53 -3.67 -1.40 -6.20
CA ALA A 53 -2.77 -2.39 -5.66
C ALA A 53 -2.23 -3.28 -6.78
N VAL A 54 -0.95 -3.65 -6.64
CA VAL A 54 -0.39 -4.76 -7.38
C VAL A 54 -1.11 -6.02 -6.94
N ILE A 55 -1.66 -6.78 -7.89
CA ILE A 55 -2.38 -8.02 -7.56
C ILE A 55 -1.38 -9.07 -7.09
N GLU A 56 -1.50 -9.46 -5.82
CA GLU A 56 -0.83 -10.63 -5.27
C GLU A 56 -1.72 -11.84 -5.52
N GLY A 57 -1.51 -12.49 -6.66
CA GLY A 57 -2.18 -13.73 -7.00
C GLY A 57 -1.56 -14.92 -6.27
N LEU A 58 -2.37 -15.93 -6.00
CA LEU A 58 -1.97 -17.32 -5.69
C LEU A 58 -1.01 -17.97 -6.74
N LEU A 59 -0.50 -17.19 -7.69
CA LEU A 59 0.34 -17.59 -8.83
C LEU A 59 1.84 -17.60 -8.51
N ASP A 60 2.31 -16.90 -7.46
CA ASP A 60 3.73 -16.90 -7.06
C ASP A 60 4.13 -18.07 -6.14
N ILE A 61 3.17 -18.94 -5.78
CA ILE A 61 3.41 -20.19 -5.03
C ILE A 61 3.38 -21.44 -5.93
N ALA A 62 3.21 -21.26 -7.25
CA ALA A 62 3.14 -22.33 -8.24
C ALA A 62 4.20 -22.22 -9.36
N GLY A 63 5.23 -21.38 -9.18
CA GLY A 63 6.34 -21.18 -10.12
C GLY A 63 7.69 -21.42 -9.47
#